data_AF-A0A2S2NRZ3-F1
#
_entry.id   AF-A0A2S2NRZ3-F1
#
_cell.length_a   1.000
_cell.length_b   1.000
_cell.length_c   1.000
_cell.angle_alpha   90.00
_cell.angle_beta   90.00
_cell.angle_gamma   90.00
#
_symmetry.space_group_name_H-M   'P 1'
#
loop_
_entity.id
_entity.type
_entity.pdbx_description
1 polymer ?
#
loop_
_entity_poly.entity_id
_entity_poly.type
_entity_poly.pdbx_seq_one_letter_code
_entity_poly.pdbx_strand_id
1 'polypeptide(L)'
;MGGCTAINCHNSDKKHFRMFNYPTDKERQKRWVLNTRRDKFVPTKSSQLCEIHFELSQFEKNRADGWKKLKPNAVPTLFNVPNPPPRFDTNRQSKYKDSNGILNSENIPALENNSKPCESISEELPVSIVSIVSIVSIVSIV
;
A
#
# COMPACT_ATOMS: atom_id res chain seq x y z
N MET A 1 -9.49 -18.48 -1.40
CA MET A 1 -9.00 -17.13 -1.76
C MET A 1 -8.19 -17.23 -3.04
N GLY A 2 -8.47 -16.37 -4.02
CA GLY A 2 -7.83 -16.37 -5.34
C GLY A 2 -6.47 -15.66 -5.35
N GLY A 3 -5.72 -15.84 -6.44
CA GLY A 3 -4.45 -15.16 -6.69
C GLY A 3 -4.59 -13.99 -7.66
N CYS A 4 -3.50 -13.25 -7.87
CA CYS A 4 -3.44 -12.17 -8.86
C CYS A 4 -3.65 -12.73 -10.27
N THR A 5 -4.45 -12.02 -11.07
CA THR A 5 -4.77 -12.40 -12.46
C THR A 5 -3.73 -11.89 -13.47
N ALA A 6 -2.82 -11.01 -13.05
CA ALA A 6 -1.76 -10.48 -13.87
C ALA A 6 -0.80 -11.57 -14.35
N ILE A 7 -0.30 -11.41 -15.58
CA ILE A 7 0.70 -12.30 -16.16
C ILE A 7 1.97 -12.24 -15.31
N ASN A 8 2.57 -13.40 -15.04
CA ASN A 8 3.78 -13.56 -14.21
C ASN A 8 3.65 -13.08 -12.76
N CYS A 9 2.43 -12.89 -12.24
CA CYS A 9 2.22 -12.51 -10.85
C CYS A 9 1.66 -13.68 -10.04
N HIS A 10 2.37 -14.05 -8.97
CA HIS A 10 1.96 -15.12 -8.04
C HIS A 10 1.56 -14.56 -6.67
N ASN A 11 1.21 -13.27 -6.61
CA ASN A 11 0.80 -12.60 -5.39
C ASN A 11 -0.63 -12.96 -5.01
N SER A 12 -0.93 -12.91 -3.73
CA SER A 12 -2.24 -13.21 -3.18
C SER A 12 -2.37 -12.58 -1.80
N ASP A 13 -3.59 -12.56 -1.28
CA ASP A 13 -3.88 -12.13 0.09
C ASP A 13 -3.07 -12.91 1.14
N LYS A 14 -2.85 -14.22 0.91
CA LYS A 14 -1.99 -15.08 1.76
C LYS A 14 -0.53 -14.62 1.83
N LYS A 15 -0.07 -13.86 0.84
CA LYS A 15 1.27 -13.27 0.77
C LYS A 15 1.27 -11.80 1.23
N HIS A 16 0.23 -11.38 1.95
CA HIS A 16 0.06 -10.02 2.48
C HIS A 16 -0.03 -8.91 1.42
N PHE A 17 -0.39 -9.25 0.18
CA PHE A 17 -0.68 -8.25 -0.85
C PHE A 17 -2.14 -7.88 -0.84
N ARG A 18 -2.43 -6.57 -0.87
CA ARG A 18 -3.82 -6.13 -1.03
C ARG A 18 -4.33 -6.48 -2.42
N MET A 19 -5.50 -7.11 -2.46
CA MET A 19 -6.16 -7.55 -3.68
C MET A 19 -7.34 -6.63 -4.04
N PHE A 20 -7.45 -6.29 -5.32
CA PHE A 20 -8.52 -5.45 -5.86
C PHE A 20 -9.33 -6.21 -6.89
N ASN A 21 -10.65 -6.30 -6.66
CA ASN A 21 -11.59 -6.87 -7.62
C ASN A 21 -11.70 -6.00 -8.87
N TYR A 22 -12.04 -6.63 -9.99
CA TYR A 22 -12.41 -5.87 -11.20
C TYR A 22 -13.63 -4.97 -10.90
N PRO A 23 -13.64 -3.74 -11.43
CA PRO A 23 -14.73 -2.81 -11.21
C PRO A 23 -16.03 -3.30 -11.87
N THR A 24 -17.16 -2.88 -11.31
CA THR A 24 -18.49 -3.13 -11.88
C THR A 24 -18.72 -2.35 -13.17
N ASP A 25 -18.14 -1.14 -13.27
CA ASP A 25 -18.19 -0.33 -14.47
C ASP A 25 -17.52 -1.05 -15.65
N LYS A 26 -18.28 -1.24 -16.72
CA LYS A 26 -17.86 -2.00 -17.90
C LYS A 26 -16.74 -1.33 -18.65
N GLU A 27 -16.71 0.00 -18.72
CA GLU A 27 -15.64 0.70 -19.43
C GLU A 27 -14.30 0.55 -18.70
N ARG A 28 -14.30 0.83 -17.40
CA ARG A 28 -13.11 0.65 -16.57
C ARG A 28 -12.68 -0.81 -16.50
N GLN A 29 -13.63 -1.75 -16.42
CA GLN A 29 -13.34 -3.19 -16.43
C GLN A 29 -12.65 -3.60 -17.73
N LYS A 30 -13.12 -3.12 -18.89
CA LYS A 30 -12.46 -3.35 -20.19
C LYS A 30 -11.03 -2.83 -20.18
N ARG A 31 -10.77 -1.61 -19.66
CA ARG A 31 -9.41 -1.05 -19.55
C ARG A 31 -8.49 -1.93 -18.71
N TRP A 32 -8.99 -2.45 -17.58
CA TRP A 32 -8.21 -3.36 -16.73
C TRP A 32 -7.86 -4.65 -17.48
N VAL A 33 -8.83 -5.28 -18.15
CA VAL A 33 -8.61 -6.51 -18.93
C VAL A 33 -7.60 -6.28 -20.06
N LEU A 34 -7.71 -5.15 -20.78
CA LEU A 34 -6.77 -4.77 -21.83
C LEU A 34 -5.35 -4.62 -21.28
N ASN A 35 -5.18 -3.98 -20.13
CA ASN A 35 -3.86 -3.77 -19.52
C ASN A 35 -3.26 -5.06 -18.94
N THR A 36 -4.10 -6.02 -18.52
CA THR A 36 -3.64 -7.37 -18.11
C THR A 36 -3.03 -8.16 -19.27
N ARG A 37 -3.32 -7.79 -20.54
CA ARG A 37 -2.76 -8.37 -21.77
C ARG A 37 -2.88 -9.90 -21.88
N ARG A 38 -3.90 -10.47 -21.25
CA ARG A 38 -4.16 -11.90 -21.28
C ARG A 38 -5.18 -12.22 -22.38
N ASP A 39 -4.77 -13.07 -23.33
CA ASP A 39 -5.63 -13.45 -24.45
C ASP A 39 -6.91 -14.14 -23.97
N LYS A 40 -8.04 -13.71 -24.53
CA LYS A 40 -9.39 -14.26 -24.25
C LYS A 40 -9.76 -14.31 -22.76
N PHE A 41 -9.19 -13.43 -21.95
CA PHE A 41 -9.49 -13.37 -20.52
C PHE A 41 -10.82 -12.68 -20.24
N VAL A 42 -11.68 -13.34 -19.45
CA VAL A 42 -12.95 -12.79 -18.96
C VAL A 42 -12.88 -12.68 -17.45
N PRO A 43 -12.97 -11.46 -16.87
CA PRO A 43 -12.90 -11.29 -15.43
C PRO A 43 -14.15 -11.87 -14.75
N THR A 44 -13.92 -12.75 -13.78
CA THR A 44 -14.93 -13.32 -12.89
C THR A 44 -15.01 -12.54 -11.56
N LYS A 45 -15.98 -12.85 -10.70
CA LYS A 45 -16.10 -12.24 -9.36
C LYS A 45 -14.87 -12.50 -8.45
N SER A 46 -14.15 -13.59 -8.71
CA SER A 46 -12.91 -13.96 -8.00
C SER A 46 -11.64 -13.45 -8.66
N SER A 47 -11.76 -12.80 -9.83
CA SER A 47 -10.63 -12.22 -10.54
C SER A 47 -10.16 -10.97 -9.81
N GLN A 48 -8.88 -10.91 -9.49
CA GLN A 48 -8.29 -9.82 -8.70
C GLN A 48 -6.93 -9.42 -9.23
N LEU A 49 -6.54 -8.16 -9.00
CA LEU A 49 -5.19 -7.64 -9.21
C LEU A 49 -4.62 -7.18 -7.88
N CYS A 50 -3.36 -7.50 -7.60
CA CYS A 50 -2.70 -7.03 -6.40
C CYS A 50 -2.24 -5.56 -6.54
N GLU A 51 -1.96 -4.93 -5.41
CA GLU A 51 -1.65 -3.50 -5.32
C GLU A 51 -0.44 -3.05 -6.15
N ILE A 52 0.52 -3.93 -6.42
CA ILE A 52 1.73 -3.61 -7.19
C ILE A 52 1.46 -3.27 -8.66
N HIS A 53 0.28 -3.60 -9.18
CA HIS A 53 -0.10 -3.30 -10.57
C HIS A 53 -0.66 -1.89 -10.74
N PHE A 54 -0.89 -1.18 -9.63
CA PHE A 54 -1.39 0.18 -9.60
C PHE A 54 -0.30 1.13 -9.15
N GLU A 55 -0.16 2.25 -9.83
CA GLU A 55 0.71 3.31 -9.32
C GLU A 55 0.14 3.91 -8.04
N LEU A 56 1.04 4.41 -7.18
CA LEU A 56 0.66 5.10 -5.93
C LEU A 56 -0.26 6.31 -6.19
N SER A 57 -0.17 6.91 -7.37
CA SER A 57 -1.01 8.02 -7.86
C SER A 57 -2.49 7.63 -8.00
N GLN A 58 -2.77 6.35 -8.21
CA GLN A 58 -4.09 5.79 -8.48
C GLN A 58 -4.89 5.52 -7.19
N PHE A 59 -4.24 5.61 -6.03
CA PHE A 59 -4.89 5.46 -4.73
C PHE A 59 -5.43 6.79 -4.22
N GLU A 60 -6.53 6.73 -3.47
CA GLU A 60 -7.04 7.85 -2.69
C GLU A 60 -6.00 8.22 -1.61
N LYS A 61 -5.72 9.52 -1.47
CA LYS A 61 -4.80 10.04 -0.44
C LYS A 61 -5.60 10.43 0.80
N ASN A 62 -4.97 10.33 1.98
CA ASN A 62 -5.48 10.86 3.25
C ASN A 62 -6.85 10.31 3.69
N ARG A 63 -7.09 9.01 3.48
CA ARG A 63 -8.25 8.35 4.06
C ARG A 63 -8.01 8.13 5.56
N ALA A 64 -8.90 8.63 6.41
CA ALA A 64 -8.79 8.49 7.87
C ALA A 64 -8.66 7.02 8.32
N ASP A 65 -9.27 6.09 7.59
CA ASP A 65 -9.26 4.66 7.90
C ASP A 65 -7.89 3.98 7.65
N GLY A 66 -6.94 4.64 6.99
CA GLY A 66 -5.67 4.02 6.55
C GLY A 66 -5.83 2.98 5.42
N TRP A 67 -7.05 2.73 4.95
CA TRP A 67 -7.34 1.77 3.89
C TRP A 67 -6.92 2.29 2.51
N LYS A 68 -6.06 1.54 1.82
CA LYS A 68 -5.72 1.78 0.40
C LYS A 68 -6.92 1.48 -0.48
N LYS A 69 -7.58 2.53 -0.97
CA LYS A 69 -8.69 2.46 -1.92
C LYS A 69 -8.27 3.07 -3.25
N LEU A 70 -8.66 2.42 -4.35
CA LEU A 70 -8.41 2.92 -5.70
C LEU A 70 -9.37 4.05 -6.03
N LYS A 71 -8.86 5.10 -6.69
CA LYS A 71 -9.67 6.17 -7.28
C LYS A 71 -10.70 5.61 -8.26
N PRO A 72 -11.81 6.32 -8.54
CA PRO A 72 -12.80 5.89 -9.52
C PRO A 72 -12.22 5.70 -10.93
N ASN A 73 -11.23 6.53 -11.30
CA ASN A 73 -10.57 6.47 -12.60
C ASN A 73 -9.32 5.59 -12.62
N ALA A 74 -9.05 4.86 -11.53
CA ALA A 74 -7.81 4.11 -11.42
C ALA A 74 -7.74 2.93 -12.38
N VAL A 75 -6.64 2.82 -13.11
CA VAL A 75 -6.33 1.70 -14.00
C VAL A 75 -4.96 1.11 -13.67
N PRO A 76 -4.79 -0.21 -13.79
CA PRO A 76 -3.50 -0.83 -13.54
C PRO A 76 -2.59 -0.56 -14.74
N THR A 77 -1.40 -0.02 -14.51
CA THR A 77 -0.43 0.34 -15.57
C THR A 77 0.89 -0.43 -15.40
N LEU A 78 1.14 -1.00 -14.22
CA LEU A 78 2.41 -1.64 -13.89
C LEU A 78 2.33 -3.14 -14.17
N PHE A 79 2.61 -3.52 -15.41
CA PHE A 79 2.73 -4.93 -15.83
C PHE A 79 4.08 -5.18 -16.48
N ASN A 80 4.64 -6.37 -16.25
CA ASN A 80 5.89 -6.79 -16.87
C ASN A 80 5.60 -7.40 -18.25
N VAL A 81 5.13 -6.56 -19.18
CA VAL A 81 4.73 -6.91 -20.55
C VAL A 81 5.49 -6.02 -21.56
N PRO A 82 5.78 -6.50 -22.78
CA PRO A 82 6.31 -5.65 -23.83
C PRO A 82 5.31 -4.51 -24.13
N ASN A 83 5.81 -3.27 -24.22
CA ASN A 83 5.01 -2.04 -24.42
C ASN A 83 3.95 -1.80 -23.32
N PRO A 84 4.36 -1.45 -22.08
CA PRO A 84 3.42 -1.19 -20.98
C PRO A 84 2.54 0.04 -21.26
N PRO A 85 1.34 0.11 -20.66
CA PRO A 85 0.52 1.32 -20.71
C PRO A 85 1.32 2.56 -20.27
N PRO A 86 1.04 3.74 -20.85
CA PRO A 86 1.69 4.97 -20.40
C PRO A 86 1.44 5.16 -18.90
N ARG A 87 2.51 5.51 -18.19
CA ARG A 87 2.43 5.80 -16.75
C ARG A 87 1.65 7.09 -16.54
N PHE A 88 0.91 7.19 -15.44
CA PHE A 88 0.32 8.48 -15.09
C PHE A 88 1.42 9.34 -14.50
N ASP A 89 1.99 10.22 -15.31
CA ASP A 89 3.02 11.15 -14.85
C ASP A 89 2.49 11.95 -13.67
N THR A 90 2.98 11.65 -12.47
CA THR A 90 2.78 12.50 -11.29
C THR A 90 3.64 13.76 -11.35
N ASN A 91 4.37 13.97 -12.45
CA ASN A 91 5.29 15.06 -12.65
C ASN A 91 4.56 16.36 -13.00
N ARG A 92 3.63 16.77 -12.12
CA ARG A 92 3.30 18.20 -12.00
C ARG A 92 4.51 18.83 -11.32
N GLN A 93 5.47 19.27 -12.14
CA GLN A 93 6.63 20.05 -11.69
C GLN A 93 6.15 21.12 -10.71
N SER A 94 6.64 21.05 -9.47
CA SER A 94 6.64 22.19 -8.57
C SER A 94 7.35 23.34 -9.29
N LYS A 95 6.72 24.52 -9.39
CA LYS A 95 7.36 25.74 -9.90
C LYS A 95 8.42 26.31 -8.94
N TYR A 96 8.71 25.64 -7.82
CA TYR A 96 9.75 26.08 -6.91
C TYR A 96 11.11 25.64 -7.46
N LYS A 97 11.92 26.62 -7.87
CA LYS A 97 13.30 26.43 -8.29
C LYS A 97 14.13 26.16 -7.03
N ASP A 98 14.50 24.91 -6.79
CA ASP A 98 15.58 24.61 -5.86
C ASP A 98 16.88 24.52 -6.66
N SER A 99 17.66 25.60 -6.63
CA SER A 99 19.07 25.59 -7.00
C SER A 99 19.83 24.84 -5.90
N ASN A 100 20.33 23.64 -6.19
CA ASN A 100 21.66 23.15 -5.80
C ASN A 100 21.76 21.61 -5.98
N GLY A 101 22.77 21.18 -6.76
CA GLY A 101 23.46 19.91 -6.53
C GLY A 101 23.20 18.78 -7.52
N ILE A 102 23.97 18.76 -8.62
CA ILE A 102 24.30 17.53 -9.35
C ILE A 102 25.21 16.69 -8.46
N LEU A 103 24.85 15.43 -8.18
CA LEU A 103 25.83 14.36 -8.01
C LEU A 103 25.30 13.08 -8.67
N ASN A 104 26.05 12.66 -9.68
CA ASN A 104 25.94 11.39 -10.38
C ASN A 104 26.26 10.24 -9.40
N SER A 105 25.56 9.12 -9.49
CA SER A 105 25.94 7.90 -8.78
C SER A 105 25.84 6.71 -9.74
N GLU A 106 26.87 6.59 -10.59
CA GLU A 106 27.40 5.27 -10.91
C GLU A 106 28.20 4.81 -9.69
N ASN A 107 27.98 3.55 -9.27
CA ASN A 107 28.66 2.80 -8.21
C ASN A 107 28.39 3.20 -6.75
N ILE A 108 27.65 2.35 -6.02
CA ILE A 108 28.01 1.88 -4.67
C ILE A 108 27.48 0.44 -4.47
N PRO A 109 28.21 -0.42 -3.72
CA PRO A 109 28.27 -1.86 -3.87
C PRO A 109 27.22 -2.63 -3.05
N ALA A 110 27.12 -3.93 -3.36
CA ALA A 110 26.44 -4.91 -2.52
C ALA A 110 26.98 -4.85 -1.07
N LEU A 111 26.10 -4.58 -0.11
CA LEU A 111 26.33 -4.91 1.28
C LEU A 111 25.15 -5.73 1.80
N GLU A 112 25.44 -7.02 1.90
CA GLU A 112 24.71 -8.03 2.65
C GLU A 112 24.72 -7.66 4.14
N ASN A 113 23.58 -7.80 4.83
CA ASN A 113 23.44 -8.57 6.08
C ASN A 113 22.17 -8.19 6.87
N ASN A 114 21.22 -9.12 6.85
CA ASN A 114 20.45 -9.67 7.97
C ASN A 114 20.32 -8.84 9.27
N SER A 115 19.10 -8.37 9.60
CA SER A 115 18.37 -8.70 10.86
C SER A 115 17.11 -7.83 11.06
N LYS A 116 15.93 -8.47 10.90
CA LYS A 116 14.70 -8.49 11.77
C LYS A 116 14.08 -7.19 12.38
N PRO A 117 12.77 -7.23 12.77
CA PRO A 117 11.78 -6.18 12.49
C PRO A 117 11.63 -5.07 13.55
N CYS A 118 11.15 -3.90 13.13
CA CYS A 118 10.79 -2.77 13.98
C CYS A 118 9.43 -3.00 14.67
N GLU A 119 9.50 -3.20 15.99
CA GLU A 119 8.38 -3.26 16.93
C GLU A 119 8.11 -1.86 17.49
N SER A 120 6.82 -1.55 17.65
CA SER A 120 6.27 -0.25 18.06
C SER A 120 6.58 0.11 19.52
N ILE A 121 7.05 1.34 19.74
CA ILE A 121 7.14 1.96 21.07
C ILE A 121 6.13 3.12 21.12
N SER A 122 5.21 3.10 22.09
CA SER A 122 4.51 4.29 22.58
C SER A 122 4.62 4.33 24.09
N GLU A 123 5.52 5.21 24.54
CA GLU A 123 5.44 6.10 25.72
C GLU A 123 5.21 5.49 27.12
N GLU A 124 6.31 5.42 27.88
CA GLU A 124 6.40 5.33 29.34
C GLU A 124 6.30 6.73 29.98
N LEU A 125 5.95 6.80 31.28
CA LEU A 125 6.57 7.60 32.37
C LEU A 125 5.59 7.77 33.58
N PRO A 126 6.06 7.98 34.83
CA PRO A 126 6.82 7.07 35.68
C PRO A 126 6.25 6.95 37.12
N VAL A 127 6.90 6.11 37.92
CA VAL A 127 6.45 5.53 39.20
C VAL A 127 6.81 6.36 40.46
N SER A 128 5.94 6.29 41.48
CA SER A 128 6.20 6.34 42.95
C SER A 128 6.48 7.68 43.67
N ILE A 129 5.55 8.08 44.56
CA ILE A 129 5.86 8.67 45.89
C ILE A 129 4.93 8.09 46.97
N VAL A 130 5.50 7.20 47.79
CA VAL A 130 5.42 6.95 49.25
C VAL A 130 4.21 7.46 50.08
N SER A 131 3.64 6.53 50.86
CA SER A 131 2.68 6.66 51.98
C SER A 131 2.87 7.83 52.95
N ILE A 132 1.79 8.46 53.47
CA ILE A 132 1.41 8.55 54.91
C ILE A 132 -0.10 8.95 55.01
N VAL A 133 -0.79 8.43 56.05
CA VAL A 133 -1.99 8.90 56.79
C VAL A 133 -3.43 8.73 56.24
N SER A 134 -4.05 7.62 56.66
CA SER A 134 -5.19 7.52 57.60
C SER A 134 -6.48 8.35 57.40
N ILE A 135 -7.62 7.62 57.53
CA ILE A 135 -8.97 8.00 58.05
C ILE A 135 -10.12 7.95 57.02
N VAL A 136 -11.13 7.13 57.35
CA VAL A 136 -12.50 6.92 56.78
C VAL A 136 -12.55 6.33 55.35
N SER A 137 -13.04 5.12 55.09
CA SER A 137 -14.38 4.63 55.42
C SER A 137 -14.44 3.12 55.55
N ILE A 138 -14.72 2.66 56.77
CA ILE A 138 -15.49 1.45 57.04
C ILE A 138 -16.90 1.70 56.49
N VAL A 139 -17.49 0.72 55.80
CA VAL A 139 -18.91 0.30 55.86
C VAL A 139 -19.22 -0.54 54.61
N SER A 140 -19.86 -1.69 54.85
CA SER A 140 -20.46 -2.63 53.89
C SER A 140 -19.53 -3.66 53.26
N ILE A 141 -19.37 -4.81 53.94
CA ILE A 141 -19.88 -6.11 53.45
C ILE A 141 -20.09 -7.01 54.68
N VAL A 142 -21.29 -7.60 54.72
CA VAL A 142 -21.83 -8.55 55.68
C VAL A 142 -21.11 -9.90 55.54
#